data_AF-A0A3D5IGQ4-F1
#
_entry.id   AF-A0A3D5IGQ4-F1
#
_cell.length_a   1.000
_cell.length_b   1.000
_cell.length_c   1.000
_cell.angle_alpha   90.00
_cell.angle_beta   90.00
_cell.angle_gamma   90.00
#
_symmetry.space_group_name_H-M   'P 1'
#
loop_
_entity.id
_entity.type
_entity.pdbx_description
1 polymer ?
#
loop_
_entity_poly.entity_id
_entity_poly.type
_entity_poly.pdbx_seq_one_letter_code
_entity_poly.pdbx_strand_id
1 'polypeptide(L)' 'VTMDGDKIAKIDILSHGDTAGVCNAAYDTVPGKIIDAQSTNVDAATGATVSSKAIMAAVEDALSKVGK' A
#
# COMPACT_ATOMS: atom_id res chain seq x y z
N VAL A 1 0.55 2.62 8.42
CA VAL A 1 -0.89 2.36 8.19
C VAL A 1 -1.64 2.78 9.43
N THR A 2 -2.80 3.41 9.27
CA THR A 2 -3.67 3.86 10.34
C THR A 2 -4.91 2.98 10.32
N MET A 3 -5.18 2.32 11.44
CA MET A 3 -6.40 1.54 11.63
C MET A 3 -7.38 2.33 12.49
N ASP A 4 -8.66 2.28 12.12
CA ASP A 4 -9.77 2.79 12.91
C ASP A 4 -10.65 1.59 13.29
N GLY A 5 -10.42 1.07 14.49
CA GLY A 5 -10.95 -0.22 14.92
C GLY A 5 -10.48 -1.36 14.02
N ASP A 6 -11.42 -2.00 13.33
CA ASP A 6 -11.19 -3.13 12.43
C ASP A 6 -10.95 -2.73 10.96
N LYS A 7 -10.90 -1.42 10.66
CA LYS A 7 -10.80 -0.93 9.27
C LYS A 7 -9.53 -0.13 9.01
N ILE A 8 -9.01 -0.25 7.80
CA ILE A 8 -7.90 0.57 7.30
C ILE A 8 -8.46 1.97 7.03
N ALA A 9 -8.06 2.95 7.85
CA ALA A 9 -8.48 4.34 7.69
C ALA A 9 -7.54 5.14 6.78
N LYS A 10 -6.23 4.86 6.87
CA LYS A 10 -5.23 5.58 6.07
C LYS A 10 -3.98 4.77 5.83
N ILE A 11 -3.37 4.97 4.67
CA ILE A 11 -2.05 4.43 4.34
C ILE A 11 -1.21 5.60 3.84
N ASP A 12 -0.19 5.96 4.62
CA ASP A 12 0.80 6.97 4.25
C ASP A 12 2.13 6.30 3.90
N ILE A 13 2.68 6.66 2.75
CA ILE A 13 4.01 6.22 2.30
C ILE A 13 4.98 7.36 2.57
N LEU A 14 5.74 7.24 3.66
CA LEU A 14 6.64 8.29 4.13
C LEU A 14 7.98 8.31 3.38
N SER A 15 8.40 7.16 2.86
CA SER A 15 9.66 7.01 2.15
C SER A 15 9.61 5.83 1.19
N HIS A 16 10.17 6.00 0.00
CA HIS A 16 10.40 4.93 -0.95
C HIS A 16 11.77 5.11 -1.60
N GLY A 17 12.51 4.01 -1.74
CA GLY A 17 13.83 3.99 -2.39
C GLY A 17 13.77 3.72 -3.90
N ASP A 18 12.58 3.79 -4.48
CA ASP A 18 12.34 3.42 -5.87
C ASP A 18 12.79 4.51 -6.86
N THR A 19 12.89 4.12 -8.13
CA THR A 19 13.25 5.06 -9.20
C THR A 19 12.15 6.12 -9.32
N ALA A 20 12.49 7.37 -8.96
CA ALA A 20 11.56 8.48 -8.99
C ALA A 20 10.87 8.59 -10.36
N GLY A 21 9.53 8.63 -10.37
CA GLY A 21 8.71 8.73 -11.57
C GLY A 21 8.23 7.41 -12.17
N VAL A 22 8.91 6.29 -11.93
CA VAL A 22 8.48 4.96 -12.44
C VAL A 22 7.41 4.36 -11.53
N CYS A 23 7.59 4.52 -10.23
CA CYS A 23 6.82 3.79 -9.23
C CYS A 23 5.76 4.68 -8.56
N ASN A 24 5.71 5.96 -8.91
CA ASN A 24 4.72 6.93 -8.43
C ASN A 24 3.29 6.43 -8.63
N ALA A 25 2.99 5.82 -9.78
CA ALA A 25 1.68 5.25 -10.05
C ALA A 25 1.27 4.17 -9.03
N ALA A 26 2.22 3.37 -8.54
CA ALA A 26 1.95 2.40 -7.49
C ALA A 26 1.66 3.10 -6.16
N TYR A 27 2.45 4.12 -5.80
CA TYR A 27 2.26 4.85 -4.53
C TYR A 27 0.98 5.69 -4.48
N ASP A 28 0.51 6.23 -5.60
CA ASP A 28 -0.74 6.97 -5.64
C ASP A 28 -1.96 6.04 -5.68
N THR A 29 -1.90 4.94 -6.44
CA THR A 29 -3.11 4.12 -6.69
C THR A 29 -3.27 2.94 -5.75
N VAL A 30 -2.19 2.25 -5.39
CA VAL A 30 -2.26 1.01 -4.60
C VAL A 30 -2.78 1.27 -3.18
N PRO A 31 -2.30 2.29 -2.44
CA PRO A 31 -2.83 2.59 -1.10
C PRO A 31 -4.32 2.90 -1.10
N GLY A 32 -4.80 3.70 -2.07
CA GLY A 32 -6.22 4.01 -2.22
C GLY A 32 -7.04 2.75 -2.48
N LYS A 33 -6.59 1.87 -3.38
CA LYS A 33 -7.24 0.59 -3.63
C LYS A 33 -7.28 -0.32 -2.40
N ILE A 34 -6.21 -0.37 -1.62
CA ILE A 34 -6.19 -1.20 -0.40
C ILE A 34 -7.18 -0.68 0.64
N ILE A 35 -7.29 0.64 0.80
CA ILE A 35 -8.27 1.25 1.69
C ILE A 35 -9.69 0.96 1.20
N ASP A 36 -9.96 1.06 -0.10
CA ASP A 36 -11.30 0.80 -0.66
C ASP A 36 -11.68 -0.69 -0.54
N ALA A 37 -10.78 -1.58 -0.96
CA ALA A 37 -10.99 -3.03 -0.88
C ALA A 37 -10.89 -3.59 0.55
N GLN A 38 -10.38 -2.80 1.51
CA GLN A 38 -10.00 -3.26 2.85
C GLN A 38 -9.14 -4.54 2.81
N SER A 39 -8.28 -4.66 1.78
CA SER A 39 -7.48 -5.84 1.51
C SER A 39 -6.17 -5.46 0.85
N THR A 40 -5.08 -6.14 1.22
CA THR A 40 -3.76 -5.95 0.59
C THR A 40 -3.67 -6.61 -0.78
N ASN A 41 -4.61 -7.47 -1.15
CA ASN A 41 -4.63 -8.18 -2.42
C ASN A 41 -5.40 -7.38 -3.49
N VAL A 42 -4.79 -6.31 -4.00
CA VAL A 42 -5.37 -5.44 -5.03
C VAL A 42 -4.57 -5.46 -6.34
N ASP A 43 -5.14 -4.93 -7.41
CA ASP A 43 -4.45 -4.85 -8.69
C ASP A 43 -3.28 -3.87 -8.68
N ALA A 44 -2.12 -4.36 -9.10
CA ALA A 44 -0.92 -3.58 -9.29
C ALA A 44 -1.08 -2.50 -10.37
N ALA A 45 -0.36 -1.39 -10.19
CA ALA A 45 -0.32 -0.32 -11.18
C ALA A 45 0.49 -0.75 -12.41
N THR A 46 -0.04 -0.45 -13.60
CA THR A 46 0.63 -0.73 -14.88
C THR A 46 2.00 -0.05 -14.95
N GLY A 47 3.05 -0.80 -15.26
CA GLY A 47 4.42 -0.28 -15.33
C GLY A 47 5.15 -0.20 -13.97
N ALA A 48 4.45 -0.46 -12.86
CA ALA A 48 5.00 -0.43 -11.51
C ALA A 48 4.63 -1.70 -10.72
N THR A 49 4.63 -2.86 -11.38
CA THR A 49 4.21 -4.14 -10.79
C THR A 49 5.03 -4.54 -9.57
N VAL A 50 6.37 -4.39 -9.65
CA VAL A 50 7.29 -4.76 -8.56
C VAL A 50 7.03 -3.89 -7.34
N SER A 51 6.99 -2.57 -7.51
CA SER A 51 6.71 -1.63 -6.42
C SER A 51 5.30 -1.79 -5.86
N SER A 52 4.31 -2.07 -6.71
CA SER A 52 2.95 -2.37 -6.25
C SER A 52 2.92 -3.57 -5.30
N LYS A 53 3.57 -4.67 -5.67
CA LYS A 53 3.69 -5.86 -4.81
C LYS A 53 4.45 -5.55 -3.52
N ALA A 54 5.51 -4.72 -3.60
CA ALA A 54 6.26 -4.30 -2.42
C ALA A 54 5.39 -3.47 -1.45
N ILE A 55 4.55 -2.56 -1.96
CA ILE A 55 3.60 -1.79 -1.15
C ILE A 55 2.58 -2.71 -0.50
N MET A 56 1.98 -3.64 -1.26
CA MET A 56 1.00 -4.60 -0.72
C MET A 56 1.59 -5.41 0.44
N ALA A 57 2.79 -5.96 0.26
CA ALA A 57 3.48 -6.71 1.30
C ALA A 57 3.88 -5.82 2.50
N ALA A 58 4.32 -4.59 2.26
CA ALA A 58 4.66 -3.65 3.33
C ALA A 58 3.43 -3.22 4.13
N VAL A 59 2.29 -3.01 3.46
CA VAL A 59 1.01 -2.74 4.12
C VAL A 59 0.60 -3.96 4.92
N GLU A 60 0.64 -5.17 4.36
CA GLU A 60 0.31 -6.41 5.07
C GLU A 60 1.15 -6.60 6.34
N ASP A 61 2.47 -6.44 6.25
CA ASP A 61 3.37 -6.47 7.40
C ASP A 61 3.01 -5.39 8.43
N ALA A 62 2.70 -4.17 7.98
CA ALA A 62 2.27 -3.10 8.87
C ALA A 62 0.92 -3.39 9.55
N LEU A 63 -0.06 -3.95 8.84
CA LEU A 63 -1.34 -4.36 9.41
C LEU A 63 -1.12 -5.47 10.45
N SER A 64 -0.23 -6.42 10.16
CA SER A 64 0.15 -7.49 11.11
C SER A 64 0.78 -6.95 12.39
N LYS A 65 1.47 -5.81 12.31
CA LYS A 65 2.06 -5.12 13.47
C LYS A 65 1.07 -4.26 14.25
N VAL A 66 0.06 -3.70 13.57
CA VAL A 66 -0.99 -2.90 14.22
C VAL A 66 -2.04 -3.78 14.92
N GLY A 67 -2.25 -5.01 14.45
CA GLY A 67 -3.15 -5.98 15.08
C GLY A 67 -2.66 -6.59 16.41
N LYS A 68 -1.75 -5.94 17.14
CA LYS A 68 -1.27 -6.35 18.47
C LYS A 68 -1.53 -5.29 19.53
#